data_AF-A0A0R3T3I8-F1
#
_entry.id   AF-A0A0R3T3I8-F1
#
_cell.length_a   1.000
_cell.length_b   1.000
_cell.length_c   1.000
_cell.angle_alpha   90.00
_cell.angle_beta   90.00
_cell.angle_gamma   90.00
#
_symmetry.space_group_name_H-M   'P 1'
#
loop_
_entity.id
_entity.type
_entity.pdbx_description
1 polymer ?
#
loop_
_entity_poly.entity_id
_entity_poly.type
_entity_poly.pdbx_seq_one_letter_code
_entity_poly.pdbx_strand_id
1 'polypeptide(L)'
;MDPKIFQSKARRLRILDDLSDSLCRVADLADCVRALHPDQAYQSAANDVCIHVGNLVENLNTDVELYNASLKAITDRTSSTHNPEIDCDSVDQRVLSLFVEDFEQSGVHLKEISDRQAFLKAASENLELGVEFNRIANSPVILDSSSLNAISKDVDWRPFNGRKLCAPFYEAPQQFLRALTYALFYNPIEGQEERLFALLDSRDRMAKYVIGNSDKPLFRSAGKKSFLYRAIQPSSLAESPEGVEVFLTTLSTLLSPSAEETTRSQLLSWLDSKLDYLSIGFQGVTL
;
A
#
# COMPACT_ATOMS: atom_id res chain seq x y z
N MET A 1 20.10 -31.17 8.40
CA MET A 1 20.42 -30.61 7.06
C MET A 1 21.90 -30.83 6.78
N ASP A 2 22.26 -31.15 5.54
CA ASP A 2 23.66 -31.40 5.16
C ASP A 2 24.44 -30.06 5.10
N PRO A 3 25.51 -29.88 5.90
CA PRO A 3 26.30 -28.64 5.93
C PRO A 3 26.99 -28.31 4.60
N LYS A 4 26.98 -29.22 3.61
CA LYS A 4 27.55 -28.99 2.27
C LYS A 4 26.64 -28.23 1.30
N ILE A 5 25.37 -28.00 1.63
CA ILE A 5 24.41 -27.31 0.74
C ILE A 5 24.82 -25.85 0.45
N PHE A 6 25.61 -25.23 1.33
CA PHE A 6 25.96 -23.80 1.28
C PHE A 6 27.41 -23.49 0.83
N GLN A 7 28.05 -24.36 0.05
CA GLN A 7 29.51 -24.24 -0.24
C GLN A 7 29.95 -23.07 -1.14
N SER A 8 29.09 -22.51 -2.00
CA SER A 8 29.43 -21.33 -2.82
C SER A 8 28.33 -20.26 -2.81
N LYS A 9 28.72 -18.99 -2.94
CA LYS A 9 27.82 -17.83 -2.94
C LYS A 9 26.74 -17.93 -4.04
N ALA A 10 27.15 -18.25 -5.27
CA ALA A 10 26.26 -18.44 -6.40
C ALA A 10 25.23 -19.56 -6.19
N ARG A 11 25.63 -20.68 -5.55
CA ARG A 11 24.70 -21.78 -5.25
C ARG A 11 23.63 -21.37 -4.24
N ARG A 12 23.99 -20.57 -3.22
CA ARG A 12 23.02 -20.06 -2.23
C ARG A 12 21.97 -19.17 -2.88
N LEU A 13 22.41 -18.28 -3.76
CA LEU A 13 21.51 -17.40 -4.50
C LEU A 13 20.55 -18.18 -5.39
N ARG A 14 21.04 -19.14 -6.18
CA ARG A 14 20.19 -19.99 -7.00
C ARG A 14 19.12 -20.74 -6.19
N ILE A 15 19.48 -21.24 -5.00
CA ILE A 15 18.50 -21.95 -4.15
C ILE A 15 17.40 -20.99 -3.65
N LEU A 16 17.77 -19.77 -3.24
CA LEU A 16 16.78 -18.76 -2.82
C LEU A 16 15.88 -18.36 -3.99
N ASP A 17 16.47 -18.16 -5.17
CA ASP A 17 15.75 -17.82 -6.39
C ASP A 17 14.78 -18.95 -6.82
N ASP A 18 15.26 -20.20 -6.86
CA ASP A 18 14.44 -21.38 -7.18
C ASP A 18 13.28 -21.57 -6.19
N LEU A 19 13.52 -21.28 -4.91
CA LEU A 19 12.51 -21.33 -3.85
C LEU A 19 11.44 -20.24 -4.08
N SER A 20 11.87 -19.00 -4.34
CA SER A 20 10.98 -17.89 -4.65
C SER A 20 10.17 -18.16 -5.93
N ASP A 21 10.79 -18.61 -7.02
CA ASP A 21 10.09 -18.96 -8.27
C ASP A 21 9.03 -20.03 -8.04
N SER A 22 9.39 -21.09 -7.32
CA SER A 22 8.45 -22.19 -7.01
C SER A 22 7.23 -21.71 -6.24
N LEU A 23 7.41 -20.81 -5.27
CA LEU A 23 6.31 -20.24 -4.48
C LEU A 23 5.47 -19.25 -5.31
N CYS A 24 6.11 -18.34 -6.04
CA CYS A 24 5.44 -17.35 -6.88
C CYS A 24 4.56 -18.01 -7.94
N ARG A 25 5.03 -19.08 -8.59
CA ARG A 25 4.23 -19.80 -9.58
C ARG A 25 2.92 -20.37 -9.03
N VAL A 26 2.92 -20.79 -7.76
CA VAL A 26 1.70 -21.26 -7.07
C VAL A 26 0.85 -20.06 -6.65
N ALA A 27 1.47 -19.03 -6.07
CA ALA A 27 0.80 -17.81 -5.62
C ALA A 27 0.06 -17.10 -6.77
N ASP A 28 0.75 -16.87 -7.89
CA ASP A 28 0.21 -16.15 -9.05
C ASP A 28 -0.98 -16.90 -9.67
N LEU A 29 -0.89 -18.22 -9.78
CA LEU A 29 -2.00 -19.05 -10.28
C LEU A 29 -3.19 -19.00 -9.32
N ALA A 30 -2.95 -19.12 -8.01
CA ALA A 30 -4.01 -19.06 -7.01
C ALA A 30 -4.67 -17.67 -7.00
N ASP A 31 -3.89 -16.59 -7.03
CA ASP A 31 -4.42 -15.23 -7.08
C ASP A 31 -5.23 -14.97 -8.37
N CYS A 32 -4.77 -15.48 -9.50
CA CYS A 32 -5.52 -15.40 -10.76
C CYS A 32 -6.88 -16.12 -10.66
N VAL A 33 -6.92 -17.34 -10.14
CA VAL A 33 -8.18 -18.10 -9.94
C VAL A 33 -9.09 -17.40 -8.94
N ARG A 34 -8.54 -16.93 -7.82
CA ARG A 34 -9.26 -16.18 -6.78
C ARG A 34 -9.93 -14.92 -7.32
N ALA A 35 -9.26 -14.20 -8.22
CA ALA A 35 -9.76 -12.94 -8.76
C ALA A 35 -10.72 -13.10 -9.95
N LEU A 36 -10.50 -14.10 -10.82
CA LEU A 36 -11.14 -14.13 -12.14
C LEU A 36 -12.10 -15.31 -12.36
N HIS A 37 -12.01 -16.39 -11.56
CA HIS A 37 -12.80 -17.58 -11.82
C HIS A 37 -14.30 -17.33 -11.55
N PRO A 38 -15.23 -17.75 -12.43
CA PRO A 38 -16.66 -17.44 -12.27
C PRO A 38 -17.34 -18.26 -11.16
N ASP A 39 -16.77 -19.41 -10.79
CA ASP A 39 -17.29 -20.28 -9.75
C ASP A 39 -16.67 -19.95 -8.37
N GLN A 40 -17.56 -19.66 -7.40
CA GLN A 40 -17.22 -19.31 -6.03
C GLN A 40 -16.44 -20.41 -5.30
N ALA A 41 -16.68 -21.69 -5.61
CA ALA A 41 -15.98 -22.80 -4.96
C ALA A 41 -14.47 -22.78 -5.29
N TYR A 42 -14.14 -22.50 -6.55
CA TYR A 42 -12.75 -22.34 -6.99
C TYR A 42 -12.12 -21.07 -6.41
N GLN A 43 -12.87 -19.96 -6.35
CA GLN A 43 -12.37 -18.73 -5.71
C GLN A 43 -12.03 -18.97 -4.24
N SER A 44 -12.89 -19.68 -3.50
CA SER A 44 -12.67 -20.01 -2.09
C SER A 44 -11.47 -20.91 -1.90
N ALA A 45 -11.36 -21.99 -2.69
CA ALA A 45 -10.22 -22.90 -2.62
C ALA A 45 -8.90 -22.20 -2.97
N ALA A 46 -8.92 -21.32 -3.97
CA ALA A 46 -7.75 -20.52 -4.34
C ALA A 46 -7.38 -19.51 -3.26
N ASN A 47 -8.37 -18.89 -2.60
CA ASN A 47 -8.14 -18.05 -1.43
C ASN A 47 -7.44 -18.80 -0.29
N ASP A 48 -7.87 -20.03 -0.01
CA ASP A 48 -7.20 -20.87 0.99
C ASP A 48 -5.74 -21.15 0.60
N VAL A 49 -5.45 -21.44 -0.68
CA VAL A 49 -4.08 -21.61 -1.17
C VAL A 49 -3.26 -20.33 -0.98
N CYS A 50 -3.79 -19.16 -1.34
CA CYS A 50 -3.11 -17.88 -1.14
C CYS A 50 -2.74 -17.66 0.33
N ILE A 51 -3.65 -17.97 1.27
CA ILE A 51 -3.38 -17.88 2.71
C ILE A 51 -2.24 -18.82 3.12
N HIS A 52 -2.26 -20.07 2.67
CA HIS A 52 -1.23 -21.05 3.03
C HIS A 52 0.14 -20.70 2.44
N VAL A 53 0.19 -20.26 1.18
CA VAL A 53 1.43 -19.81 0.54
C VAL A 53 1.96 -18.54 1.23
N GLY A 54 1.09 -17.58 1.55
CA GLY A 54 1.48 -16.38 2.30
C GLY A 54 2.10 -16.71 3.66
N ASN A 55 1.48 -17.63 4.42
CA ASN A 55 2.04 -18.10 5.69
C ASN A 55 3.41 -18.78 5.52
N LEU A 56 3.59 -19.55 4.45
CA LEU A 56 4.88 -20.18 4.15
C LEU A 56 5.95 -19.13 3.80
N VAL A 57 5.61 -18.12 3.00
CA VAL A 57 6.50 -17.00 2.68
C VAL A 57 6.91 -16.25 3.94
N GLU A 58 5.98 -15.93 4.85
CA GLU A 58 6.32 -15.27 6.11
C GLU A 58 7.21 -16.12 7.04
N ASN A 59 6.98 -17.43 7.08
CA ASN A 59 7.86 -18.34 7.82
C ASN A 59 9.29 -18.32 7.26
N LEU A 60 9.44 -18.33 5.93
CA LEU A 60 10.73 -18.26 5.26
C LEU A 60 11.39 -16.89 5.46
N ASN A 61 10.66 -15.79 5.28
CA ASN A 61 11.16 -14.42 5.47
C ASN A 61 11.51 -14.09 6.93
N THR A 62 11.16 -14.95 7.88
CA THR A 62 11.55 -14.81 9.29
C THR A 62 12.46 -15.93 9.78
N ASP A 63 13.04 -16.70 8.84
CA ASP A 63 14.07 -17.71 9.10
C ASP A 63 15.44 -17.04 9.29
N VAL A 64 15.98 -17.18 10.51
CA VAL A 64 17.24 -16.55 10.92
C VAL A 64 18.45 -17.19 10.23
N GLU A 65 18.38 -18.48 9.88
CA GLU A 65 19.48 -19.17 9.20
C GLU A 65 19.59 -18.70 7.74
N LEU A 66 18.46 -18.58 7.03
CA LEU A 66 18.42 -18.04 5.67
C LEU A 66 18.89 -16.59 5.63
N TYR A 67 18.45 -15.77 6.58
CA TYR A 67 18.91 -14.39 6.71
C TYR A 67 20.43 -14.29 6.94
N ASN A 68 20.96 -15.03 7.92
CA ASN A 68 22.40 -15.01 8.22
C ASN A 68 23.23 -15.57 7.05
N ALA A 69 22.74 -16.59 6.36
CA ALA A 69 23.39 -17.11 5.15
C ALA A 69 23.45 -16.06 4.04
N SER A 70 22.38 -15.27 3.89
CA SER A 70 22.29 -14.18 2.92
C SER A 70 23.24 -13.03 3.26
N LEU A 71 23.27 -12.58 4.52
CA LEU A 71 24.24 -11.59 5.01
C LEU A 71 25.67 -12.04 4.79
N LYS A 72 25.99 -13.29 5.16
CA LYS A 72 27.33 -13.85 4.98
C LYS A 72 27.74 -13.86 3.51
N ALA A 73 26.82 -14.20 2.61
CA ALA A 73 27.05 -14.14 1.17
C ALA A 73 27.35 -12.72 0.67
N ILE A 74 26.78 -11.67 1.26
CA ILE A 74 27.12 -10.27 0.94
C ILE A 74 28.52 -9.91 1.47
N THR A 75 28.84 -10.31 2.70
CA THR A 75 30.06 -9.89 3.40
C THR A 75 31.31 -10.68 3.06
N ASP A 76 31.17 -11.94 2.63
CA ASP A 76 32.28 -12.82 2.25
C ASP A 76 32.97 -12.27 0.99
N ARG A 77 33.99 -11.43 1.20
CA ARG A 77 34.93 -10.94 0.16
C ARG A 77 36.10 -11.89 -0.04
N THR A 78 35.89 -13.19 0.07
CA THR A 78 36.99 -14.17 -0.03
C THR A 78 37.42 -14.36 -1.48
N SER A 79 38.39 -13.53 -1.86
CA SER A 79 39.65 -13.90 -2.51
C SER A 79 39.66 -14.30 -4.00
N SER A 80 39.99 -13.30 -4.83
CA SER A 80 41.10 -13.27 -5.81
C SER A 80 41.26 -14.34 -6.90
N THR A 81 40.41 -15.36 -6.98
CA THR A 81 40.40 -16.30 -8.10
C THR A 81 39.07 -16.20 -8.81
N HIS A 82 39.06 -15.48 -9.93
CA HIS A 82 37.91 -15.38 -10.82
C HIS A 82 37.50 -16.78 -11.29
N ASN A 83 36.36 -17.25 -10.81
CA ASN A 83 35.74 -18.47 -11.32
C ASN A 83 34.25 -18.15 -11.53
N PRO A 84 33.75 -18.11 -12.77
CA PRO A 84 32.37 -17.70 -13.06
C PRO A 84 31.29 -18.63 -12.49
N GLU A 85 31.62 -19.84 -12.04
CA GLU A 85 30.71 -20.71 -11.29
C GLU A 85 30.62 -20.35 -9.78
N ILE A 86 31.51 -19.48 -9.31
CA ILE A 86 31.69 -19.08 -7.90
C ILE A 86 31.44 -17.58 -7.70
N ASP A 87 31.77 -16.77 -8.71
CA ASP A 87 31.63 -15.32 -8.69
C ASP A 87 30.19 -14.88 -8.96
N CYS A 88 29.67 -14.08 -8.03
CA CYS A 88 28.42 -13.36 -8.23
C CYS A 88 28.67 -12.07 -9.00
N ASP A 89 27.91 -11.89 -10.08
CA ASP A 89 27.93 -10.64 -10.84
C ASP A 89 27.18 -9.50 -10.10
N SER A 90 27.05 -8.34 -10.74
CA SER A 90 26.33 -7.21 -10.12
C SER A 90 24.83 -7.47 -9.95
N VAL A 91 24.24 -8.32 -10.77
CA VAL A 91 22.82 -8.71 -10.67
C VAL A 91 22.62 -9.60 -9.46
N ASP A 92 23.46 -10.62 -9.30
CA ASP A 92 23.45 -11.52 -8.14
C ASP A 92 23.62 -10.76 -6.83
N GLN A 93 24.55 -9.80 -6.79
CA GLN A 93 24.74 -8.95 -5.61
C GLN A 93 23.51 -8.09 -5.30
N ARG A 94 22.84 -7.60 -6.35
CA ARG A 94 21.61 -6.83 -6.22
C ARG A 94 20.47 -7.69 -5.70
N VAL A 95 20.24 -8.86 -6.29
CA VAL A 95 19.21 -9.83 -5.86
C VAL A 95 19.42 -10.22 -4.40
N LEU A 96 20.66 -10.52 -4.01
CA LEU A 96 20.98 -10.85 -2.63
C LEU A 96 20.69 -9.70 -1.65
N SER A 97 20.93 -8.46 -2.08
CA SER A 97 20.63 -7.27 -1.26
C SER A 97 19.13 -7.09 -1.08
N LEU A 98 18.34 -7.35 -2.13
CA LEU A 98 16.87 -7.33 -2.06
C LEU A 98 16.33 -8.39 -1.10
N PHE A 99 16.85 -9.62 -1.15
CA PHE A 99 16.48 -10.66 -0.17
C PHE A 99 16.76 -10.22 1.27
N VAL A 100 17.94 -9.65 1.54
CA VAL A 100 18.27 -9.13 2.87
C VAL A 100 17.29 -8.05 3.31
N GLU A 101 16.94 -7.13 2.40
CA GLU A 101 15.94 -6.12 2.70
C GLU A 101 14.55 -6.73 2.99
N ASP A 102 14.11 -7.74 2.25
CA ASP A 102 12.82 -8.42 2.49
C ASP A 102 12.79 -9.14 3.83
N PHE A 103 13.85 -9.86 4.17
CA PHE A 103 14.05 -10.47 5.49
C PHE A 103 13.95 -9.42 6.61
N GLU A 104 14.63 -8.28 6.44
CA GLU A 104 14.59 -7.17 7.40
C GLU A 104 13.19 -6.54 7.49
N GLN A 105 12.47 -6.45 6.38
CA GLN A 105 11.08 -6.01 6.38
C GLN A 105 10.21 -6.97 7.20
N SER A 106 10.36 -8.28 7.07
CA SER A 106 9.60 -9.24 7.92
C SER A 106 10.06 -9.27 9.38
N GLY A 107 11.07 -8.48 9.78
CA GLY A 107 11.48 -8.34 11.17
C GLY A 107 12.39 -9.47 11.66
N VAL A 108 13.05 -10.22 10.77
CA VAL A 108 13.93 -11.34 11.15
C VAL A 108 15.10 -10.91 12.06
N HIS A 109 15.53 -9.67 11.92
CA HIS A 109 16.68 -9.10 12.62
C HIS A 109 16.37 -8.70 14.08
N LEU A 110 15.10 -8.77 14.49
CA LEU A 110 14.66 -8.49 15.85
C LEU A 110 15.07 -9.62 16.78
N LYS A 111 16.02 -9.33 17.67
CA LYS A 111 16.64 -10.31 18.58
C LYS A 111 15.76 -10.60 19.79
N GLU A 112 15.09 -9.57 20.31
CA GLU A 112 14.23 -9.70 21.47
C GLU A 112 12.88 -10.31 21.08
N ILE A 113 12.48 -11.37 21.78
CA ILE A 113 11.24 -12.09 21.50
C ILE A 113 10.03 -11.17 21.66
N SER A 114 10.06 -10.28 22.66
CA SER A 114 9.01 -9.28 22.91
C SER A 114 8.83 -8.35 21.72
N ASP A 115 9.92 -7.89 21.12
CA ASP A 115 9.90 -6.93 20.03
C ASP A 115 9.40 -7.60 18.75
N ARG A 116 9.85 -8.84 18.48
CA ARG A 116 9.34 -9.66 17.38
C ARG A 116 7.84 -9.93 17.52
N GLN A 117 7.37 -10.29 18.71
CA GLN A 117 5.94 -10.51 18.97
C GLN A 117 5.11 -9.23 18.77
N ALA A 118 5.60 -8.10 19.27
CA ALA A 118 4.94 -6.81 19.11
C ALA A 118 4.89 -6.37 17.64
N PHE A 119 5.99 -6.56 16.90
CA PHE A 119 6.06 -6.31 15.46
C PHE A 119 5.06 -7.17 14.69
N LEU A 120 5.05 -8.48 14.92
CA LEU A 120 4.14 -9.41 14.23
C LEU A 120 2.67 -9.07 14.51
N LYS A 121 2.34 -8.72 15.76
CA LYS A 121 1.01 -8.26 16.13
C LYS A 121 0.62 -7.00 15.34
N ALA A 122 1.50 -6.00 15.29
CA ALA A 122 1.24 -4.77 14.56
C ALA A 122 1.13 -4.99 13.04
N ALA A 123 1.90 -5.93 12.48
CA ALA A 123 1.82 -6.32 11.08
C ALA A 123 0.49 -7.02 10.74
N SER A 124 0.04 -7.96 11.58
CA SER A 124 -1.26 -8.63 11.43
C SER A 124 -2.40 -7.64 11.48
N GLU A 125 -2.40 -6.76 12.50
CA GLU A 125 -3.39 -5.69 12.62
C GLU A 125 -3.37 -4.76 11.38
N ASN A 126 -2.19 -4.42 10.86
CA ASN A 126 -2.10 -3.59 9.66
C ASN A 126 -2.74 -4.26 8.44
N LEU A 127 -2.50 -5.55 8.26
CA LEU A 127 -3.05 -6.31 7.15
C LEU A 127 -4.59 -6.38 7.25
N GLU A 128 -5.11 -6.77 8.40
CA GLU A 128 -6.56 -6.89 8.65
C GLU A 128 -7.28 -5.55 8.46
N LEU A 129 -6.74 -4.47 9.08
CA LEU A 129 -7.29 -3.13 8.94
C LEU A 129 -7.20 -2.63 7.49
N GLY A 130 -6.12 -2.97 6.77
CA GLY A 130 -5.91 -2.58 5.39
C GLY A 130 -6.91 -3.24 4.43
N VAL A 131 -7.19 -4.53 4.62
CA VAL A 131 -8.22 -5.26 3.86
C VAL A 131 -9.59 -4.65 4.12
N GLU A 132 -9.95 -4.46 5.39
CA GLU A 132 -11.27 -3.94 5.75
C GLU A 132 -11.46 -2.49 5.29
N PHE A 133 -10.45 -1.64 5.47
CA PHE A 133 -10.46 -0.26 4.99
C PHE A 133 -10.69 -0.21 3.48
N ASN A 134 -9.94 -1.01 2.69
CA ASN A 134 -10.11 -1.05 1.24
C ASN A 134 -11.49 -1.58 0.82
N ARG A 135 -11.99 -2.63 1.48
CA ARG A 135 -13.31 -3.18 1.19
C ARG A 135 -14.41 -2.14 1.38
N ILE A 136 -14.36 -1.37 2.46
CA ILE A 136 -15.32 -0.31 2.76
C ILE A 136 -15.15 0.88 1.81
N ALA A 137 -13.92 1.34 1.58
CA ALA A 137 -13.64 2.50 0.72
C ALA A 137 -14.08 2.29 -0.74
N ASN A 138 -14.08 1.03 -1.21
CA ASN A 138 -14.52 0.66 -2.55
C ASN A 138 -15.98 0.15 -2.59
N SER A 139 -16.70 0.20 -1.47
CA SER A 139 -18.12 -0.17 -1.45
C SER A 139 -18.97 0.94 -2.07
N PRO A 140 -19.94 0.61 -2.94
CA PRO A 140 -20.82 1.62 -3.52
C PRO A 140 -21.73 2.23 -2.46
N VAL A 141 -22.07 3.50 -2.60
CA VAL A 141 -23.06 4.15 -1.74
C VAL A 141 -24.44 3.60 -2.10
N ILE A 142 -25.14 3.02 -1.11
CA ILE A 142 -26.51 2.56 -1.28
C ILE A 142 -27.44 3.73 -1.01
N LEU A 143 -28.22 4.12 -2.02
CA LEU A 143 -29.15 5.23 -1.92
C LEU A 143 -30.35 4.83 -1.07
N ASP A 144 -30.57 5.55 0.03
CA ASP A 144 -31.70 5.37 0.92
C ASP A 144 -32.68 6.53 0.79
N SER A 145 -33.93 6.22 0.43
CA SER A 145 -34.94 7.24 0.21
C SER A 145 -35.28 8.05 1.46
N SER A 146 -35.23 7.45 2.67
CA SER A 146 -35.43 8.19 3.92
C SER A 146 -34.35 9.25 4.14
N SER A 147 -33.09 8.89 3.91
CA SER A 147 -31.95 9.80 4.06
C SER A 147 -31.97 10.90 2.99
N LEU A 148 -32.32 10.58 1.74
CA LEU A 148 -32.41 11.55 0.65
C LEU A 148 -33.56 12.55 0.82
N ASN A 149 -34.68 12.15 1.45
CA ASN A 149 -35.78 13.05 1.79
C ASN A 149 -35.35 14.18 2.75
N ALA A 150 -34.27 14.00 3.53
CA ALA A 150 -33.72 15.06 4.36
C ALA A 150 -33.03 16.17 3.53
N ILE A 151 -32.56 15.83 2.32
CA ILE A 151 -31.87 16.76 1.40
C ILE A 151 -32.88 17.60 0.63
N SER A 152 -33.93 16.98 0.10
CA SER A 152 -35.03 17.68 -0.57
C SER A 152 -36.31 16.88 -0.47
N LYS A 153 -37.36 17.53 0.05
CA LYS A 153 -38.70 16.93 0.21
C LYS A 153 -39.54 17.00 -1.06
N ASP A 154 -39.13 17.81 -2.03
CA ASP A 154 -39.89 18.08 -3.26
C ASP A 154 -39.60 17.07 -4.38
N VAL A 155 -38.63 16.17 -4.16
CA VAL A 155 -38.22 15.13 -5.11
C VAL A 155 -38.72 13.78 -4.64
N ASP A 156 -39.32 13.01 -5.54
CA ASP A 156 -39.66 11.61 -5.24
C ASP A 156 -38.43 10.71 -5.37
N TRP A 157 -37.82 10.37 -4.23
CA TRP A 157 -36.62 9.53 -4.16
C TRP A 157 -36.91 8.02 -4.19
N ARG A 158 -38.18 7.59 -4.11
CA ARG A 158 -38.55 6.15 -4.09
C ARG A 158 -37.97 5.33 -5.24
N PRO A 159 -37.88 5.84 -6.50
CA PRO A 159 -37.29 5.09 -7.61
C PRO A 159 -35.78 4.81 -7.48
N PHE A 160 -35.09 5.52 -6.58
CA PHE A 160 -33.66 5.40 -6.35
C PHE A 160 -33.31 4.55 -5.13
N ASN A 161 -34.29 4.17 -4.31
CA ASN A 161 -34.07 3.39 -3.10
C ASN A 161 -33.38 2.04 -3.41
N GLY A 162 -32.28 1.75 -2.72
CA GLY A 162 -31.47 0.55 -2.91
C GLY A 162 -30.56 0.57 -4.15
N ARG A 163 -30.58 1.64 -4.96
CA ARG A 163 -29.63 1.77 -6.08
C ARG A 163 -28.23 2.07 -5.57
N LYS A 164 -27.24 1.62 -6.34
CA LYS A 164 -25.81 1.79 -6.05
C LYS A 164 -25.26 3.00 -6.78
N LEU A 165 -24.66 3.93 -6.06
CA LEU A 165 -23.85 5.01 -6.60
C LEU A 165 -22.37 4.60 -6.51
N CYS A 166 -21.78 4.27 -7.65
CA CYS A 166 -20.38 3.81 -7.74
C CYS A 166 -19.38 4.93 -8.10
N ALA A 167 -19.87 6.09 -8.54
CA ALA A 167 -19.08 7.29 -8.82
C ALA A 167 -20.00 8.51 -8.91
N PRO A 168 -19.50 9.74 -8.67
CA PRO A 168 -20.24 10.96 -8.95
C PRO A 168 -20.58 11.11 -10.43
N PHE A 169 -21.70 11.76 -10.73
CA PHE A 169 -22.12 12.02 -12.12
C PHE A 169 -21.55 13.33 -12.63
N TYR A 170 -20.25 13.37 -12.92
CA TYR A 170 -19.55 14.59 -13.35
C TYR A 170 -20.12 15.24 -14.61
N GLU A 171 -20.67 14.45 -15.53
CA GLU A 171 -21.20 14.93 -16.82
C GLU A 171 -22.72 15.17 -16.81
N ALA A 172 -23.39 15.08 -15.65
CA ALA A 172 -24.82 15.32 -15.59
C ALA A 172 -25.14 16.77 -15.99
N PRO A 173 -26.09 17.03 -16.90
CA PRO A 173 -26.40 18.40 -17.32
C PRO A 173 -26.96 19.24 -16.18
N GLN A 174 -27.64 18.63 -15.22
CA GLN A 174 -28.17 19.28 -14.02
C GLN A 174 -27.06 19.48 -12.98
N GLN A 175 -26.73 20.73 -12.68
CA GLN A 175 -25.75 21.10 -11.65
C GLN A 175 -26.05 20.47 -10.29
N PHE A 176 -27.33 20.44 -9.90
CA PHE A 176 -27.77 19.82 -8.65
C PHE A 176 -27.39 18.33 -8.57
N LEU A 177 -27.52 17.56 -9.66
CA LEU A 177 -27.16 16.14 -9.65
C LEU A 177 -25.65 15.95 -9.50
N ARG A 178 -24.83 16.80 -10.12
CA ARG A 178 -23.38 16.77 -9.94
C ARG A 178 -22.99 17.01 -8.48
N ALA A 179 -23.53 18.09 -7.89
CA ALA A 179 -23.26 18.45 -6.50
C ALA A 179 -23.78 17.38 -5.51
N LEU A 180 -25.00 16.90 -5.71
CA LEU A 180 -25.63 15.87 -4.87
C LEU A 180 -24.83 14.56 -4.91
N THR A 181 -24.54 14.04 -6.11
CA THR A 181 -23.82 12.77 -6.23
C THR A 181 -22.38 12.86 -5.74
N TYR A 182 -21.71 14.01 -5.92
CA TYR A 182 -20.40 14.27 -5.32
C TYR A 182 -20.47 14.21 -3.79
N ALA A 183 -21.40 14.95 -3.18
CA ALA A 183 -21.55 15.00 -1.73
C ALA A 183 -21.92 13.64 -1.14
N LEU A 184 -22.82 12.90 -1.78
CA LEU A 184 -23.22 11.55 -1.33
C LEU A 184 -22.06 10.56 -1.45
N PHE A 185 -21.31 10.59 -2.56
CA PHE A 185 -20.24 9.64 -2.81
C PHE A 185 -19.02 9.86 -1.90
N TYR A 186 -18.64 11.12 -1.67
CA TYR A 186 -17.52 11.48 -0.80
C TYR A 186 -17.92 11.76 0.65
N ASN A 187 -19.15 11.42 1.04
CA ASN A 187 -19.59 11.58 2.41
C ASN A 187 -18.73 10.72 3.36
N PRO A 188 -18.42 11.19 4.58
CA PRO A 188 -17.73 10.36 5.56
C PRO A 188 -18.46 9.03 5.77
N ILE A 189 -17.69 7.95 5.80
CA ILE A 189 -18.19 6.61 6.12
C ILE A 189 -17.95 6.38 7.61
N GLU A 190 -18.99 5.98 8.33
CA GLU A 190 -18.93 5.70 9.76
C GLU A 190 -17.80 4.70 10.10
N GLY A 191 -16.99 5.03 11.11
CA GLY A 191 -15.88 4.19 11.57
C GLY A 191 -14.65 4.16 10.65
N GLN A 192 -14.71 4.76 9.45
CA GLN A 192 -13.63 4.69 8.45
C GLN A 192 -12.43 5.55 8.82
N GLU A 193 -12.66 6.69 9.48
CA GLU A 193 -11.58 7.55 9.95
C GLU A 193 -10.84 6.91 11.15
N GLU A 194 -11.57 6.33 12.10
CA GLU A 194 -10.99 5.58 13.22
C GLU A 194 -10.16 4.39 12.72
N ARG A 195 -10.66 3.68 11.69
CA ARG A 195 -9.94 2.58 11.04
C ARG A 195 -8.67 3.07 10.35
N LEU A 196 -8.70 4.24 9.71
CA LEU A 196 -7.51 4.86 9.14
C LEU A 196 -6.49 5.19 10.23
N PHE A 197 -6.92 5.78 11.35
CA PHE A 197 -6.01 6.06 12.46
C PHE A 197 -5.40 4.78 13.05
N ALA A 198 -6.19 3.73 13.25
CA ALA A 198 -5.68 2.44 13.70
C ALA A 198 -4.67 1.84 12.72
N LEU A 199 -4.92 1.96 11.41
CA LEU A 199 -4.01 1.52 10.35
C LEU A 199 -2.68 2.28 10.38
N LEU A 200 -2.73 3.60 10.60
CA LEU A 200 -1.54 4.45 10.71
C LEU A 200 -0.76 4.17 12.00
N ASP A 201 -1.46 3.96 13.11
CA ASP A 201 -0.85 3.56 14.39
C ASP A 201 -0.13 2.22 14.28
N SER A 202 -0.76 1.22 13.65
CA SER A 202 -0.12 -0.09 13.47
C SER A 202 1.14 0.01 12.60
N ARG A 203 1.14 0.86 11.56
CA ARG A 203 2.32 1.17 10.73
C ARG A 203 3.43 1.84 11.53
N ASP A 204 3.08 2.82 12.35
CA ASP A 204 4.05 3.51 13.21
C ASP A 204 4.67 2.53 14.22
N ARG A 205 3.86 1.67 14.83
CA ARG A 205 4.32 0.56 15.68
C ARG A 205 5.24 -0.40 14.94
N MET A 206 4.92 -0.81 13.72
CA MET A 206 5.82 -1.64 12.89
C MET A 206 7.17 -0.95 12.64
N ALA A 207 7.19 0.37 12.45
CA ALA A 207 8.44 1.12 12.27
C ALA A 207 9.26 1.23 13.57
N LYS A 208 8.57 1.39 14.71
CA LYS A 208 9.15 1.63 16.03
C LYS A 208 9.54 0.37 16.79
N TYR A 209 8.82 -0.75 16.68
CA TYR A 209 9.21 -2.02 17.32
C TYR A 209 10.42 -2.68 16.69
N VAL A 210 10.86 -2.12 15.56
CA VAL A 210 12.18 -2.42 15.06
C VAL A 210 13.25 -1.89 16.04
N ILE A 211 12.92 -1.01 17.02
CA ILE A 211 13.80 -0.51 18.09
C ILE A 211 13.89 -1.47 19.28
N GLY A 212 15.03 -2.14 19.40
CA GLY A 212 15.43 -2.78 20.66
C GLY A 212 15.73 -1.73 21.73
N ASN A 213 15.10 -1.86 22.90
CA ASN A 213 15.44 -1.08 24.09
C ASN A 213 16.91 -1.34 24.47
N SER A 214 17.80 -0.40 24.14
CA SER A 214 19.15 -0.37 24.70
C SER A 214 19.64 1.06 24.85
N ASP A 215 20.11 1.41 26.05
CA ASP A 215 20.60 2.72 26.50
C ASP A 215 21.90 3.18 25.82
N LYS A 216 22.02 3.03 24.49
CA LYS A 216 23.12 3.59 23.71
C LYS A 216 22.62 4.23 22.43
N PRO A 217 22.78 5.56 22.27
CA PRO A 217 22.61 6.21 20.99
C PRO A 217 23.85 5.90 20.15
N LEU A 218 23.81 4.79 19.39
CA LEU A 218 24.79 4.53 18.36
C LEU A 218 24.07 4.16 17.07
N PHE A 219 24.19 5.08 16.11
CA PHE A 219 23.79 5.00 14.72
C PHE A 219 23.73 3.55 14.17
N ARG A 220 22.57 3.19 13.60
CA ARG A 220 22.31 2.06 12.68
C ARG A 220 21.93 0.68 13.25
N SER A 221 21.18 0.57 14.34
CA SER A 221 20.52 -0.71 14.60
C SER A 221 19.15 -0.50 15.19
N ALA A 222 18.16 -1.15 14.57
CA ALA A 222 16.88 -1.45 15.17
C ALA A 222 15.94 -0.22 15.24
N GLY A 223 15.13 0.06 14.21
CA GLY A 223 14.08 1.09 14.19
C GLY A 223 14.09 2.04 13.01
N LYS A 224 12.95 2.28 12.35
CA LYS A 224 12.81 3.35 11.34
C LYS A 224 12.14 4.57 11.97
N LYS A 225 12.58 5.78 11.60
CA LYS A 225 12.05 7.07 12.14
C LYS A 225 10.54 7.21 12.00
N SER A 226 9.99 6.65 10.94
CA SER A 226 8.55 6.51 10.69
C SER A 226 8.34 5.35 9.72
N PHE A 227 7.08 4.98 9.49
CA PHE A 227 6.74 3.99 8.47
C PHE A 227 7.24 4.37 7.08
N LEU A 228 7.41 5.67 6.77
CA LEU A 228 7.93 6.12 5.49
C LEU A 228 9.37 5.63 5.23
N TYR A 229 10.25 5.68 6.24
CA TYR A 229 11.63 5.18 6.15
C TYR A 229 11.71 3.65 6.13
N ARG A 230 10.62 2.98 6.50
CA ARG A 230 10.45 1.54 6.32
C ARG A 230 9.97 1.22 4.90
N ALA A 231 8.97 1.93 4.40
CA ALA A 231 8.37 1.72 3.10
C ALA A 231 9.32 2.09 1.94
N ILE A 232 10.14 3.12 2.10
CA ILE A 232 11.11 3.55 1.09
C ILE A 232 12.47 2.93 1.43
N GLN A 233 12.75 1.79 0.79
CA GLN A 233 14.05 1.13 0.89
C GLN A 233 15.11 1.86 0.04
N PRO A 234 16.39 1.77 0.42
CA PRO A 234 17.50 2.27 -0.41
C PRO A 234 17.54 1.66 -1.81
N SER A 235 17.01 0.44 -1.95
CA SER A 235 16.88 -0.22 -3.25
C SER A 235 15.74 0.32 -4.12
N SER A 236 14.76 1.03 -3.55
CA SER A 236 13.64 1.59 -4.30
C SER A 236 14.12 2.70 -5.25
N LEU A 237 13.37 2.97 -6.32
CA LEU A 237 13.69 4.04 -7.26
C LEU A 237 13.74 5.43 -6.59
N ALA A 238 12.98 5.62 -5.52
CA ALA A 238 12.98 6.86 -4.76
C ALA A 238 14.21 7.01 -3.86
N GLU A 239 14.91 5.91 -3.55
CA GLU A 239 16.11 5.77 -2.71
C GLU A 239 15.95 6.22 -1.24
N SER A 240 15.19 7.27 -0.97
CA SER A 240 14.98 7.84 0.36
C SER A 240 13.66 8.64 0.46
N PRO A 241 13.10 8.78 1.67
CA PRO A 241 11.98 9.70 1.93
C PRO A 241 12.25 11.14 1.50
N GLU A 242 13.48 11.62 1.70
CA GLU A 242 13.91 12.95 1.30
C GLU A 242 13.89 13.12 -0.23
N GLY A 243 14.27 12.08 -0.97
CA GLY A 243 14.16 12.06 -2.43
C GLY A 243 12.70 12.20 -2.90
N VAL A 244 11.77 11.52 -2.24
CA VAL A 244 10.32 11.67 -2.51
C VAL A 244 9.84 13.08 -2.22
N GLU A 245 10.25 13.66 -1.10
CA GLU A 245 9.88 15.04 -0.74
C GLU A 245 10.38 16.05 -1.77
N VAL A 246 11.65 15.97 -2.17
CA VAL A 246 12.23 16.84 -3.22
C VAL A 246 11.49 16.67 -4.54
N PHE A 247 11.17 15.43 -4.94
CA PHE A 247 10.43 15.17 -6.17
C PHE A 247 9.03 15.80 -6.14
N LEU A 248 8.24 15.54 -5.10
CA LEU A 248 6.86 16.02 -4.98
C LEU A 248 6.78 17.56 -4.87
N THR A 249 7.68 18.16 -4.09
CA THR A 249 7.74 19.62 -3.93
C THR A 249 8.17 20.32 -5.22
N THR A 250 9.17 19.78 -5.93
CA THR A 250 9.59 20.30 -7.23
C THR A 250 8.47 20.19 -8.26
N LEU A 251 7.83 19.03 -8.36
CA LEU A 251 6.72 18.80 -9.28
C LEU A 251 5.54 19.76 -9.00
N SER A 252 5.15 19.90 -7.73
CA SER A 252 4.11 20.83 -7.30
C SER A 252 4.45 22.28 -7.70
N THR A 253 5.69 22.71 -7.46
CA THR A 253 6.16 24.06 -7.83
C THR A 253 6.09 24.30 -9.34
N LEU A 254 6.49 23.34 -10.16
CA LEU A 254 6.49 23.45 -11.62
C LEU A 254 5.06 23.44 -12.21
N LEU A 255 4.15 22.68 -11.62
CA LEU A 255 2.78 22.54 -12.11
C LEU A 255 1.84 23.64 -11.61
N SER A 256 2.15 24.28 -10.47
CA SER A 256 1.27 25.27 -9.85
C SER A 256 0.86 26.42 -10.79
N PRO A 257 1.78 27.06 -11.56
CA PRO A 257 1.39 28.14 -12.46
C PRO A 257 0.41 27.70 -13.55
N SER A 258 0.62 26.50 -14.12
CA SER A 258 -0.26 25.96 -15.17
C SER A 258 -1.62 25.56 -14.61
N ALA A 259 -1.66 25.00 -13.40
CA ALA A 259 -2.91 24.68 -12.70
C ALA A 259 -3.72 25.95 -12.38
N GLU A 260 -3.05 27.02 -11.93
CA GLU A 260 -3.67 28.34 -11.69
C GLU A 260 -4.21 28.95 -12.98
N GLU A 261 -3.44 28.92 -14.06
CA GLU A 261 -3.86 29.45 -15.36
C GLU A 261 -5.08 28.68 -15.90
N THR A 262 -5.07 27.35 -15.81
CA THR A 262 -6.19 26.49 -16.23
C THR A 262 -7.44 26.82 -15.41
N THR A 263 -7.30 26.93 -14.08
CA THR A 263 -8.40 27.30 -13.18
C THR A 263 -8.97 28.68 -13.54
N ARG A 264 -8.11 29.68 -13.77
CA ARG A 264 -8.55 31.03 -14.12
C ARG A 264 -9.24 31.08 -15.48
N SER A 265 -8.63 30.47 -16.50
CA SER A 265 -9.08 30.54 -17.88
C SER A 265 -10.32 29.69 -18.18
N GLN A 266 -10.51 28.57 -17.47
CA GLN A 266 -11.59 27.61 -17.77
C GLN A 266 -12.70 27.60 -16.72
N LEU A 267 -12.38 27.81 -15.44
CA LEU A 267 -13.36 27.73 -14.35
C LEU A 267 -13.85 29.12 -13.93
N LEU A 268 -12.94 30.06 -13.68
CA LEU A 268 -13.32 31.40 -13.20
C LEU A 268 -13.91 32.29 -14.31
N SER A 269 -13.35 32.29 -15.51
CA SER A 269 -13.91 33.03 -16.65
C SER A 269 -15.36 32.64 -16.96
N TRP A 270 -15.67 31.34 -16.82
CA TRP A 270 -17.02 30.80 -16.97
C TRP A 270 -17.94 31.27 -15.82
N LEU A 271 -17.46 31.26 -14.58
CA LEU A 271 -18.21 31.76 -13.41
C LEU A 271 -18.53 33.26 -13.52
N ASP A 272 -17.55 34.07 -13.91
CA ASP A 272 -17.72 35.51 -14.11
C ASP A 272 -18.76 35.77 -15.22
N SER A 273 -18.69 35.04 -16.32
CA SER A 273 -19.69 35.12 -17.40
C SER A 273 -21.10 34.70 -16.96
N LYS A 274 -21.25 33.92 -15.88
CA LYS A 274 -22.53 33.47 -15.31
C LYS A 274 -23.07 34.43 -14.24
N LEU A 275 -22.21 35.12 -13.50
CA LEU A 275 -22.60 36.14 -12.51
C LEU A 275 -23.27 37.35 -13.19
N ASP A 276 -22.83 37.71 -14.40
CA ASP A 276 -23.49 38.73 -15.23
C ASP A 276 -24.89 38.30 -15.72
N TYR A 277 -25.17 36.99 -15.84
CA TYR A 277 -26.50 36.47 -16.15
C TYR A 277 -27.40 36.32 -14.92
N LEU A 278 -26.84 35.97 -13.75
CA LEU A 278 -27.59 35.80 -12.50
C LEU A 278 -28.00 37.14 -11.86
N SER A 279 -27.24 38.21 -12.11
CA SER A 279 -27.62 39.58 -11.71
C SER A 279 -28.81 40.14 -12.50
N ILE A 280 -29.24 39.47 -13.59
CA ILE A 280 -30.44 39.81 -14.37
C ILE A 280 -31.64 38.92 -14.00
N GLY A 281 -31.48 37.89 -13.16
CA GLY A 281 -32.64 37.12 -12.73
C GLY A 281 -32.34 35.97 -11.78
N PHE A 282 -32.12 36.25 -10.49
CA PHE A 282 -32.40 35.33 -9.39
C PHE A 282 -32.58 36.12 -8.09
N GLN A 283 -33.81 36.61 -7.84
CA GLN A 283 -34.26 36.89 -6.48
C GLN A 283 -34.81 35.58 -5.90
N GLY A 284 -34.15 35.08 -4.86
CA GLY A 284 -34.64 33.97 -4.05
C GLY A 284 -34.04 32.62 -4.44
N VAL A 285 -32.96 32.23 -3.77
CA VAL A 285 -32.91 31.13 -2.80
C VAL A 285 -31.55 31.27 -2.10
N THR A 286 -31.58 31.49 -0.79
CA THR A 286 -30.40 31.48 0.07
C THR A 286 -30.31 30.10 0.72
N LEU A 287 -29.12 29.49 0.72
CA LEU A 287 -28.82 28.30 1.52
C LEU A 287 -28.89 28.62 3.02
#